data_AF-A0A5E6MEV6-F1
#
_entry.id   AF-A0A5E6MEV6-F1
#
_cell.length_a   1.000
_cell.length_b   1.000
_cell.length_c   1.000
_cell.angle_alpha   90.00
_cell.angle_beta   90.00
_cell.angle_gamma   90.00
#
_symmetry.space_group_name_H-M   'P 1'
#
loop_
_entity.id
_entity.type
_entity.pdbx_description
1 polymer ?
#
loop_
_entity_poly.entity_id
_entity_poly.type
_entity_poly.pdbx_seq_one_letter_code
_entity_poly.pdbx_strand_id
1 'polypeptide(L)'
;MNPLNRLQGISKMWGGRKPTDILVDPEDPLAKPSDAGATRSKGGLVVGGDGDHANGAGSTSESLILYRGGNGGSLPIAPQGGRERNRLLLVSLGVAILLAGGLAFGGYSYWSRLQVPGSIADDEYHAFDRTVAQYEKWRNEILDWINGRSSGADGPRKKFGLIEAKTHLPPEEAVHACLRRHLPGYVVIDSIEPLGYRKVGGFEELEYRVTVESPMDLYIVPAFSPSPDPGAPELVKEVWPDLLFDATLPPGMGFQAGEKERYLLAKADQKLSFSWKVEKAQIVDGKWRILRVSPPLLEWNNGFLAAALDGALRGRGNFLALFLCQGKDLGEYSASYDRCVRELQARYGGMEADIAQAKKELENEVTKAPKGIDRGIDTAAVERAGAEGFSEGMDRGQQYSDILSNFEGTTGTGVIPDIEPVLPFLHGIFGREKAKKEEIARQQRAARARYYARRERHAREAREALQKGNEYQQQQEAKFVQYYRDLASKRVEDVRAFIQRTAMAEDRTSNGGGL
;
A
#
# COMPACT_ATOMS: atom_id res chain seq x y z
N MET A 1 12.36 -7.62 11.03
CA MET A 1 10.90 -7.37 11.07
C MET A 1 10.51 -6.49 9.88
N ASN A 2 9.61 -6.96 9.01
CA ASN A 2 9.18 -6.26 7.79
C ASN A 2 8.34 -4.99 8.12
N PRO A 3 8.70 -3.78 7.65
CA PRO A 3 7.95 -2.55 7.94
C PRO A 3 6.56 -2.51 7.28
N LEU A 4 6.36 -3.21 6.15
CA LEU A 4 5.02 -3.41 5.58
C LEU A 4 4.15 -4.28 6.50
N ASN A 5 4.73 -5.26 7.21
CA ASN A 5 3.98 -6.06 8.18
C ASN A 5 3.55 -5.25 9.42
N ARG A 6 4.29 -4.19 9.81
CA ARG A 6 3.87 -3.27 10.89
C ARG A 6 2.69 -2.39 10.48
N LEU A 7 2.61 -2.01 9.20
CA LEU A 7 1.45 -1.27 8.66
C LEU A 7 0.27 -2.19 8.33
N GLN A 8 0.51 -3.42 7.88
CA GLN A 8 -0.54 -4.45 7.71
C GLN A 8 -1.16 -4.87 9.05
N GLY A 9 -0.44 -4.79 10.17
CA GLY A 9 -1.00 -4.97 11.51
C GLY A 9 -2.13 -3.99 11.85
N ILE A 10 -2.16 -2.83 11.20
CA ILE A 10 -3.21 -1.80 11.33
C ILE A 10 -4.41 -2.11 10.42
N SER A 11 -4.22 -2.90 9.35
CA SER A 11 -5.31 -3.33 8.45
C SER A 11 -6.38 -4.20 9.15
N LYS A 12 -6.01 -4.88 10.25
CA LYS A 12 -6.95 -5.64 11.11
C LYS A 12 -8.02 -4.77 11.80
N MET A 13 -7.90 -3.44 11.74
CA MET A 13 -8.94 -2.52 12.21
C MET A 13 -10.04 -2.21 11.17
N TRP A 14 -9.94 -2.74 9.95
CA TRP A 14 -10.86 -2.43 8.84
C TRP A 14 -11.92 -3.50 8.55
N GLY A 15 -12.43 -4.15 9.59
CA GLY A 15 -13.57 -5.07 9.43
C GLY A 15 -13.67 -6.07 10.57
N GLY A 16 -14.57 -5.79 11.52
CA GLY A 16 -14.87 -6.71 12.61
C GLY A 16 -15.43 -8.04 12.09
N ARG A 17 -14.59 -9.07 12.06
CA ARG A 17 -14.96 -10.48 12.29
C ARG A 17 -13.82 -11.17 13.06
N LYS A 18 -14.20 -11.93 14.10
CA LYS A 18 -13.31 -12.77 14.93
C LYS A 18 -13.29 -14.22 14.42
N PRO A 19 -12.32 -15.05 14.86
CA PRO A 19 -11.46 -15.87 14.00
C PRO A 19 -11.87 -17.35 13.97
N THR A 20 -11.46 -18.04 12.91
CA THR A 20 -11.09 -19.48 12.95
C THR A 20 -10.20 -19.73 11.74
N ASP A 21 -8.97 -20.17 12.01
CA ASP A 21 -7.99 -20.89 11.17
C ASP A 21 -7.81 -20.40 9.71
N ILE A 22 -6.65 -19.90 9.29
CA ILE A 22 -5.39 -20.63 9.14
C ILE A 22 -4.22 -19.60 9.17
N LEU A 23 -3.29 -19.78 10.11
CA LEU A 23 -1.92 -19.26 10.02
C LEU A 23 -1.03 -20.44 9.61
N VAL A 24 -0.37 -20.34 8.46
CA VAL A 24 0.85 -21.10 8.18
C VAL A 24 1.98 -20.08 8.19
N ASP A 25 2.88 -20.28 9.15
CA ASP A 25 4.13 -19.54 9.33
C ASP A 25 5.19 -20.14 8.37
N PRO A 26 5.84 -19.37 7.48
CA PRO A 26 6.82 -19.92 6.54
C PRO A 26 8.25 -20.02 7.08
N GLU A 27 8.51 -19.85 8.39
CA GLU A 27 9.85 -20.02 8.97
C GLU A 27 9.88 -21.07 10.10
N ASP A 28 9.76 -22.35 9.75
CA ASP A 28 10.19 -23.46 10.62
C ASP A 28 10.87 -24.56 9.78
N PRO A 29 12.21 -24.72 9.85
CA PRO A 29 12.92 -25.72 9.05
C PRO A 29 13.03 -27.06 9.79
N LEU A 30 11.99 -27.54 10.47
CA LEU A 30 11.97 -28.90 11.05
C LEU A 30 10.54 -29.49 11.12
N ALA A 31 9.92 -29.72 9.96
CA ALA A 31 8.74 -30.58 9.88
C ALA A 31 8.93 -31.68 8.81
N LYS A 32 9.18 -32.90 9.27
CA LYS A 32 9.05 -34.14 8.47
C LYS A 32 7.67 -34.78 8.71
N PRO A 33 7.19 -35.62 7.78
CA PRO A 33 5.78 -35.65 7.37
C PRO A 33 4.88 -36.50 8.25
N SER A 34 3.58 -36.32 8.01
CA SER A 34 2.42 -36.92 8.64
C SER A 34 2.42 -38.46 8.67
N ASP A 35 1.92 -39.01 9.78
CA ASP A 35 0.72 -39.86 9.88
C ASP A 35 0.86 -40.88 11.01
N ALA A 36 -0.16 -40.96 11.88
CA ALA A 36 -0.60 -42.23 12.43
C ALA A 36 -1.92 -42.10 13.20
N GLY A 37 -2.99 -42.60 12.60
CA GLY A 37 -4.05 -43.30 13.33
C GLY A 37 -3.85 -44.82 13.19
N ALA A 38 -3.49 -45.46 14.31
CA ALA A 38 -3.69 -46.87 14.69
C ALA A 38 -3.06 -48.02 13.85
N THR A 39 -2.20 -48.84 14.48
CA THR A 39 -2.52 -50.21 15.00
C THR A 39 -1.26 -50.99 15.44
N ARG A 40 -1.50 -52.01 16.28
CA ARG A 40 -0.59 -52.94 16.98
C ARG A 40 0.40 -53.73 16.11
N SER A 41 1.60 -54.00 16.63
CA SER A 41 2.24 -55.33 16.90
C SER A 41 3.72 -55.12 17.32
N LYS A 42 4.19 -55.53 18.51
CA LYS A 42 4.81 -56.81 18.93
C LYS A 42 6.02 -57.32 18.11
N GLY A 43 7.19 -57.34 18.77
CA GLY A 43 8.43 -58.11 18.45
C GLY A 43 9.45 -57.33 17.59
N GLY A 44 10.76 -57.28 17.82
CA GLY A 44 11.70 -58.06 18.66
C GLY A 44 12.96 -58.39 17.82
N LEU A 45 14.17 -58.33 18.45
CA LEU A 45 15.53 -58.71 17.96
C LEU A 45 16.22 -57.72 16.97
N VAL A 46 17.34 -57.03 17.25
CA VAL A 46 18.72 -57.34 17.75
C VAL A 46 19.69 -57.90 16.69
N VAL A 47 20.91 -57.34 16.72
CA VAL A 47 22.27 -57.75 16.26
C VAL A 47 22.81 -56.69 15.29
N GLY A 48 23.79 -55.85 15.64
CA GLY A 48 25.18 -56.13 16.04
C GLY A 48 26.08 -55.44 14.97
N GLY A 49 27.26 -54.91 15.22
CA GLY A 49 28.13 -54.90 16.38
C GLY A 49 29.30 -53.95 16.13
N ASP A 50 30.11 -53.81 17.17
CA ASP A 50 31.31 -53.01 17.33
C ASP A 50 32.43 -53.28 16.31
N GLY A 51 33.43 -52.39 16.28
CA GLY A 51 34.74 -52.75 15.73
C GLY A 51 35.73 -51.60 15.55
N ASP A 52 36.44 -51.28 16.63
CA ASP A 52 37.61 -50.40 16.74
C ASP A 52 38.83 -50.79 15.87
N HIS A 53 39.81 -49.87 15.90
CA HIS A 53 41.28 -49.97 15.65
C HIS A 53 41.77 -49.36 14.32
N ALA A 54 42.52 -48.26 14.29
CA ALA A 54 43.85 -47.92 14.86
C ALA A 54 45.02 -48.10 13.87
N ASN A 55 45.74 -46.99 13.66
CA ASN A 55 47.18 -46.82 13.37
C ASN A 55 47.80 -47.23 12.01
N GLY A 56 48.54 -46.27 11.44
CA GLY A 56 49.59 -46.41 10.42
C GLY A 56 49.73 -45.08 9.64
N ALA A 57 50.62 -44.14 9.98
CA ALA A 57 52.09 -44.12 9.86
C ALA A 57 52.63 -44.29 8.42
N GLY A 58 53.41 -43.29 7.97
CA GLY A 58 54.26 -43.30 6.76
C GLY A 58 53.73 -42.40 5.65
N SER A 59 54.22 -41.16 5.45
CA SER A 59 55.53 -40.81 4.88
C SER A 59 55.85 -41.58 3.60
N THR A 60 55.86 -40.89 2.46
CA THR A 60 57.01 -40.87 1.54
C THR A 60 56.88 -39.72 0.55
N SER A 61 57.91 -38.87 0.56
CA SER A 61 58.23 -37.90 -0.47
C SER A 61 58.73 -38.59 -1.74
N GLU A 62 58.32 -38.03 -2.87
CA GLU A 62 58.89 -38.29 -4.19
C GLU A 62 60.33 -37.78 -4.28
N SER A 63 61.26 -38.60 -4.75
CA SER A 63 62.38 -38.13 -5.57
C SER A 63 62.93 -39.27 -6.41
N LEU A 64 63.06 -39.00 -7.72
CA LEU A 64 63.40 -39.94 -8.76
C LEU A 64 64.88 -39.77 -9.15
N ILE A 65 65.66 -40.80 -8.83
CA ILE A 65 66.74 -41.48 -9.58
C ILE A 65 67.58 -40.68 -10.61
N LEU A 66 68.92 -40.77 -10.47
CA LEU A 66 69.83 -41.18 -11.56
C LEU A 66 71.18 -41.76 -11.06
N TYR A 67 71.31 -43.07 -11.26
CA TYR A 67 72.45 -43.96 -11.60
C TYR A 67 73.92 -43.69 -11.19
N ARG A 68 74.44 -44.67 -10.43
CA ARG A 68 75.53 -45.65 -10.75
C ARG A 68 76.94 -45.15 -11.12
N GLY A 69 77.90 -45.51 -10.27
CA GLY A 69 79.31 -45.71 -10.61
C GLY A 69 80.13 -46.10 -9.38
N GLY A 70 80.42 -47.39 -9.21
CA GLY A 70 81.26 -47.88 -8.12
C GLY A 70 82.74 -47.76 -8.43
N ASN A 71 83.55 -47.50 -7.41
CA ASN A 71 84.71 -48.35 -7.08
C ASN A 71 85.28 -47.96 -5.72
N GLY A 72 85.73 -48.96 -4.97
CA GLY A 72 86.31 -48.80 -3.65
C GLY A 72 87.72 -48.21 -3.67
N GLY A 73 88.17 -47.80 -2.49
CA GLY A 73 89.57 -47.44 -2.27
C GLY A 73 89.76 -46.50 -1.09
N SER A 74 90.20 -47.07 0.03
CA SER A 74 91.10 -46.49 1.04
C SER A 74 90.72 -45.18 1.75
N LEU A 75 90.63 -45.28 3.08
CA LEU A 75 90.93 -44.22 4.05
C LEU A 75 92.20 -43.44 3.66
N PRO A 76 92.22 -42.13 3.92
CA PRO A 76 93.17 -41.67 4.93
C PRO A 76 92.60 -40.62 5.90
N ILE A 77 92.91 -40.84 7.17
CA ILE A 77 93.57 -39.89 8.09
C ILE A 77 93.11 -38.42 8.01
N ALA A 78 92.51 -37.97 9.12
CA ALA A 78 92.18 -36.59 9.42
C ALA A 78 93.35 -35.61 9.24
N PRO A 79 93.02 -34.33 8.99
CA PRO A 79 93.59 -33.27 9.80
C PRO A 79 92.49 -32.55 10.59
N GLN A 80 92.58 -32.64 11.91
CA GLN A 80 91.97 -31.69 12.81
C GLN A 80 92.59 -30.31 12.56
N GLY A 81 91.84 -29.40 11.95
CA GLY A 81 92.27 -28.01 11.81
C GLY A 81 91.17 -27.18 11.16
N GLY A 82 90.45 -26.36 11.95
CA GLY A 82 89.44 -25.43 11.43
C GLY A 82 88.09 -25.41 12.16
N ARG A 83 87.98 -25.94 13.39
CA ARG A 83 86.72 -25.95 14.15
C ARG A 83 86.26 -24.57 14.68
N GLU A 84 87.11 -23.55 14.64
CA GLU A 84 86.74 -22.21 15.15
C GLU A 84 86.13 -21.28 14.09
N ARG A 85 86.53 -21.39 12.81
CA ARG A 85 85.97 -20.55 11.74
C ARG A 85 84.51 -20.90 11.39
N ASN A 86 84.15 -22.19 11.42
CA ASN A 86 82.78 -22.63 11.13
C ASN A 86 81.80 -22.37 12.28
N ARG A 87 82.29 -22.30 13.54
CA ARG A 87 81.46 -21.87 14.69
C ARG A 87 81.12 -20.39 14.61
N LEU A 88 82.06 -19.55 14.20
CA LEU A 88 81.83 -18.12 13.96
C LEU A 88 80.82 -17.86 12.83
N LEU A 89 80.85 -18.65 11.75
CA LEU A 89 79.88 -18.57 10.65
C LEU A 89 78.47 -19.06 11.04
N LEU A 90 78.36 -20.10 11.85
CA LEU A 90 77.06 -20.58 12.35
C LEU A 90 76.44 -19.62 13.38
N VAL A 91 77.27 -19.01 14.24
CA VAL A 91 76.83 -17.99 15.19
C VAL A 91 76.43 -16.70 14.46
N SER A 92 77.18 -16.26 13.44
CA SER A 92 76.80 -15.08 12.65
C SER A 92 75.53 -15.31 11.82
N LEU A 93 75.33 -16.51 11.28
CA LEU A 93 74.11 -16.89 10.58
C LEU A 93 72.90 -16.95 11.55
N GLY A 94 73.07 -17.53 12.74
CA GLY A 94 72.03 -17.55 13.78
C GLY A 94 71.64 -16.15 14.26
N VAL A 95 72.61 -15.26 14.46
CA VAL A 95 72.37 -13.85 14.81
C VAL A 95 71.70 -13.09 13.66
N ALA A 96 72.08 -13.34 12.41
CA ALA A 96 71.44 -12.73 11.24
C ALA A 96 69.99 -13.19 11.07
N ILE A 97 69.68 -14.47 11.29
CA ILE A 97 68.31 -15.00 11.24
C ILE A 97 67.47 -14.45 12.40
N LEU A 98 68.03 -14.32 13.61
CA LEU A 98 67.33 -13.71 14.74
C LEU A 98 67.09 -12.21 14.55
N LEU A 99 68.03 -11.48 13.94
CA LEU A 99 67.83 -10.07 13.58
C LEU A 99 66.81 -9.92 12.45
N ALA A 100 66.88 -10.73 11.41
CA ALA A 100 65.90 -10.72 10.33
C ALA A 100 64.51 -11.13 10.82
N GLY A 101 64.42 -12.16 11.67
CA GLY A 101 63.19 -12.60 12.32
C GLY A 101 62.64 -11.57 13.31
N GLY A 102 63.51 -10.91 14.08
CA GLY A 102 63.14 -9.83 15.00
C GLY A 102 62.69 -8.55 14.28
N LEU A 103 63.31 -8.21 13.15
CA LEU A 103 62.86 -7.12 12.28
C LEU A 103 61.58 -7.48 11.52
N ALA A 104 61.41 -8.74 11.10
CA ALA A 104 60.18 -9.22 10.50
C ALA A 104 59.03 -9.25 11.52
N PHE A 105 59.28 -9.70 12.74
CA PHE A 105 58.30 -9.71 13.83
C PHE A 105 58.01 -8.30 14.35
N GLY A 106 59.04 -7.47 14.53
CA GLY A 106 58.91 -6.05 14.87
C GLY A 106 58.18 -5.28 13.79
N GLY A 107 58.53 -5.50 12.53
CA GLY A 107 57.85 -4.96 11.36
C GLY A 107 56.40 -5.44 11.28
N TYR A 108 56.12 -6.73 11.46
CA TYR A 108 54.77 -7.29 11.46
C TYR A 108 53.91 -6.74 12.60
N SER A 109 54.45 -6.65 13.82
CA SER A 109 53.74 -6.11 15.00
C SER A 109 53.50 -4.60 14.92
N TYR A 110 54.42 -3.85 14.34
CA TYR A 110 54.22 -2.45 13.99
C TYR A 110 53.15 -2.32 12.89
N TRP A 111 53.19 -3.21 11.90
CA TRP A 111 52.30 -3.22 10.74
C TRP A 111 50.87 -3.69 11.04
N SER A 112 50.68 -4.51 12.08
CA SER A 112 49.37 -4.91 12.60
C SER A 112 48.74 -3.81 13.47
N ARG A 113 49.55 -2.94 14.10
CA ARG A 113 49.07 -1.76 14.84
C ARG A 113 48.65 -0.59 13.94
N LEU A 114 49.00 -0.61 12.65
CA LEU A 114 48.56 0.41 11.70
C LEU A 114 47.09 0.28 11.30
N GLN A 115 46.46 -0.89 11.48
CA GLN A 115 45.06 -1.09 11.12
C GLN A 115 44.17 -0.59 12.26
N VAL A 116 43.70 0.64 12.11
CA VAL A 116 42.73 1.26 13.01
C VAL A 116 41.41 0.47 12.92
N PRO A 117 40.86 -0.03 14.05
CA PRO A 117 39.63 -0.81 14.02
C PRO A 117 38.43 0.03 13.56
N GLY A 118 37.47 -0.64 12.93
CA GLY A 118 36.23 -0.02 12.45
C GLY A 118 35.15 -0.08 13.51
N SER A 119 34.34 0.96 13.59
CA SER A 119 33.10 0.94 14.36
C SER A 119 32.00 0.25 13.56
N ILE A 120 31.35 -0.74 14.18
CA ILE A 120 30.15 -1.41 13.64
C ILE A 120 28.86 -0.76 14.15
N ALA A 121 28.98 0.23 15.05
CA ALA A 121 27.85 0.98 15.57
C ALA A 121 27.26 1.90 14.48
N ASP A 122 26.10 2.45 14.79
CA ASP A 122 25.51 3.52 13.99
C ASP A 122 26.10 4.86 14.44
N ASP A 123 27.17 5.29 13.78
CA ASP A 123 27.87 6.56 14.04
C ASP A 123 27.39 7.69 13.12
N GLU A 124 26.35 7.45 12.34
CA GLU A 124 25.91 8.39 11.31
C GLU A 124 25.15 9.56 11.91
N TYR A 125 25.33 10.73 11.30
CA TYR A 125 24.58 11.91 11.72
C TYR A 125 23.14 11.86 11.17
N HIS A 126 22.19 11.53 12.04
CA HIS A 126 20.78 11.45 11.69
C HIS A 126 20.05 12.77 11.98
N ALA A 127 19.38 13.32 10.99
CA ALA A 127 18.53 14.49 11.15
C ALA A 127 17.43 14.41 10.10
N PHE A 128 16.18 14.61 10.49
CA PHE A 128 15.07 14.33 9.58
C PHE A 128 15.10 15.19 8.31
N ASP A 129 15.45 16.46 8.42
CA ASP A 129 15.61 17.37 7.26
C ASP A 129 16.66 16.87 6.26
N ARG A 130 17.72 16.24 6.76
CA ARG A 130 18.74 15.62 5.92
C ARG A 130 18.17 14.38 5.23
N THR A 131 17.43 13.54 5.95
CA THR A 131 16.78 12.36 5.38
C THR A 131 15.81 12.73 4.26
N VAL A 132 15.05 13.82 4.41
CA VAL A 132 14.19 14.37 3.35
C VAL A 132 15.02 14.76 2.13
N ALA A 133 16.10 15.52 2.31
CA ALA A 133 16.97 15.92 1.19
C ALA A 133 17.64 14.72 0.49
N GLN A 134 18.06 13.71 1.26
CA GLN A 134 18.61 12.47 0.71
C GLN A 134 17.57 11.67 -0.06
N TYR A 135 16.34 11.58 0.46
CA TYR A 135 15.23 10.93 -0.24
C TYR A 135 14.93 11.63 -1.56
N GLU A 136 14.86 12.96 -1.60
CA GLU A 136 14.61 13.69 -2.85
C GLU A 136 15.70 13.48 -3.89
N LYS A 137 16.97 13.48 -3.46
CA LYS A 137 18.10 13.17 -4.33
C LYS A 137 18.00 11.74 -4.88
N TRP A 138 17.83 10.76 -4.00
CA TRP A 138 17.66 9.35 -4.36
C TRP A 138 16.49 9.15 -5.33
N ARG A 139 15.33 9.75 -5.03
CA ARG A 139 14.14 9.68 -5.89
C ARG A 139 14.45 10.18 -7.30
N ASN A 140 15.13 11.32 -7.43
CA ASN A 140 15.46 11.86 -8.74
C ASN A 140 16.44 10.95 -9.51
N GLU A 141 17.43 10.39 -8.81
CA GLU A 141 18.37 9.42 -9.40
C GLU A 141 17.66 8.14 -9.87
N ILE A 142 16.69 7.63 -9.10
CA ILE A 142 15.85 6.50 -9.48
C ILE A 142 14.96 6.85 -10.68
N LEU A 143 14.36 8.05 -10.72
CA LEU A 143 13.58 8.47 -11.88
C LEU A 143 14.43 8.59 -13.14
N ASP A 144 15.66 9.11 -13.03
CA ASP A 144 16.59 9.13 -14.15
C ASP A 144 16.99 7.72 -14.59
N TRP A 145 17.17 6.79 -13.66
CA TRP A 145 17.41 5.38 -13.95
C TRP A 145 16.23 4.71 -14.66
N ILE A 146 15.00 4.86 -14.15
CA ILE A 146 13.77 4.33 -14.76
C ILE A 146 13.57 4.89 -16.18
N ASN A 147 13.96 6.15 -16.41
CA ASN A 147 13.85 6.79 -17.72
C ASN A 147 15.05 6.52 -18.64
N GLY A 148 15.96 5.63 -18.26
CA GLY A 148 17.13 5.23 -19.07
C GLY A 148 18.18 6.32 -19.24
N ARG A 149 18.18 7.34 -18.38
CA ARG A 149 19.12 8.48 -18.44
C ARG A 149 20.38 8.27 -17.60
N SER A 150 20.35 7.33 -16.64
CA SER A 150 21.56 6.97 -15.89
C SER A 150 22.24 5.76 -16.53
N SER A 151 23.51 5.95 -16.89
CA SER A 151 24.42 4.83 -17.16
C SER A 151 24.95 4.38 -15.80
N GLY A 152 24.75 3.11 -15.47
CA GLY A 152 25.39 2.50 -14.30
C GLY A 152 26.88 2.81 -14.38
N ALA A 153 27.39 3.56 -13.40
CA ALA A 153 28.74 4.07 -13.43
C ALA A 153 29.74 2.91 -13.32
N ASP A 154 30.22 2.41 -14.45
CA ASP A 154 31.53 1.76 -14.55
C ASP A 154 32.61 2.84 -14.44
N GLY A 155 32.74 3.42 -13.23
CA GLY A 155 33.89 4.24 -12.88
C GLY A 155 35.18 3.41 -12.99
N PRO A 156 36.31 4.00 -13.41
CA PRO A 156 37.57 3.29 -13.52
C PRO A 156 37.97 2.72 -12.15
N ARG A 157 38.17 1.39 -12.09
CA ARG A 157 38.62 0.68 -10.88
C ARG A 157 40.05 1.11 -10.52
N LYS A 158 40.24 1.84 -9.43
CA LYS A 158 41.58 2.05 -8.87
C LYS A 158 42.00 0.79 -8.12
N LYS A 159 43.17 0.22 -8.46
CA LYS A 159 43.81 -0.78 -7.61
C LYS A 159 44.45 -0.07 -6.42
N PHE A 160 43.96 -0.33 -5.22
CA PHE A 160 44.54 0.21 -4.00
C PHE A 160 45.80 -0.56 -3.62
N GLY A 161 46.88 0.17 -3.35
CA GLY A 161 48.05 -0.43 -2.71
C GLY A 161 47.74 -0.87 -1.28
N LEU A 162 48.52 -1.83 -0.75
CA LEU A 162 48.38 -2.32 0.64
C LEU A 162 48.45 -1.20 1.69
N ILE A 163 49.23 -0.14 1.43
CA ILE A 163 49.35 1.02 2.32
C ILE A 163 48.08 1.86 2.26
N GLU A 164 47.61 2.22 1.06
CA GLU A 164 46.39 3.01 0.87
C GLU A 164 45.18 2.31 1.50
N ALA A 165 45.08 0.99 1.33
CA ALA A 165 44.00 0.18 1.89
C ALA A 165 43.97 0.21 3.43
N LYS A 166 45.14 0.34 4.09
CA LYS A 166 45.22 0.37 5.56
C LYS A 166 45.09 1.78 6.15
N THR A 167 45.49 2.82 5.41
CA THR A 167 45.55 4.19 5.94
C THR A 167 44.37 5.06 5.54
N HIS A 168 43.70 4.77 4.43
CA HIS A 168 42.62 5.62 3.89
C HIS A 168 41.27 4.91 3.79
N LEU A 169 41.22 3.57 3.85
CA LEU A 169 39.96 2.83 3.80
C LEU A 169 39.53 2.42 5.21
N PRO A 170 38.26 2.63 5.58
CA PRO A 170 37.67 1.97 6.75
C PRO A 170 37.75 0.44 6.60
N PRO A 171 37.85 -0.31 7.71
CA PRO A 171 37.78 -1.77 7.68
C PRO A 171 36.47 -2.26 7.07
N GLU A 172 36.54 -3.37 6.35
CA GLU A 172 35.42 -3.95 5.60
C GLU A 172 34.21 -4.21 6.50
N GLU A 173 34.43 -4.63 7.74
CA GLU A 173 33.35 -4.91 8.70
C GLU A 173 32.53 -3.67 9.03
N ALA A 174 33.17 -2.50 9.13
CA ALA A 174 32.47 -1.23 9.38
C ALA A 174 31.68 -0.77 8.16
N VAL A 175 32.26 -0.90 6.97
CA VAL A 175 31.58 -0.56 5.70
C VAL A 175 30.38 -1.47 5.47
N HIS A 176 30.56 -2.77 5.70
CA HIS A 176 29.49 -3.76 5.59
C HIS A 176 28.39 -3.52 6.63
N ALA A 177 28.74 -3.28 7.89
CA ALA A 177 27.77 -2.96 8.95
C ALA A 177 26.97 -1.69 8.64
N CYS A 178 27.64 -0.65 8.11
CA CYS A 178 26.99 0.58 7.68
C CYS A 178 26.02 0.32 6.53
N LEU A 179 26.49 -0.22 5.41
CA LEU A 179 25.64 -0.51 4.25
C LEU A 179 24.44 -1.39 4.61
N ARG A 180 24.64 -2.37 5.50
CA ARG A 180 23.58 -3.29 5.92
C ARG A 180 22.41 -2.59 6.61
N ARG A 181 22.62 -1.45 7.28
CA ARG A 181 21.53 -0.66 7.91
C ARG A 181 20.61 -0.02 6.88
N HIS A 182 21.11 0.24 5.68
CA HIS A 182 20.39 0.88 4.58
C HIS A 182 19.73 -0.10 3.62
N LEU A 183 20.02 -1.40 3.72
CA LEU A 183 19.48 -2.42 2.83
C LEU A 183 18.36 -3.22 3.50
N PRO A 184 17.36 -3.72 2.73
CA PRO A 184 16.36 -4.62 3.27
C PRO A 184 17.00 -5.87 3.89
N GLY A 185 16.45 -6.34 5.01
CA GLY A 185 17.03 -7.45 5.78
C GLY A 185 17.14 -8.80 5.04
N TYR A 186 16.50 -8.95 3.89
CA TYR A 186 16.59 -10.15 3.04
C TYR A 186 17.57 -10.00 1.87
N VAL A 187 18.09 -8.79 1.61
CA VAL A 187 19.14 -8.55 0.61
C VAL A 187 20.48 -9.00 1.18
N VAL A 188 21.22 -9.81 0.43
CA VAL A 188 22.56 -10.28 0.80
C VAL A 188 23.60 -9.43 0.06
N ILE A 189 24.64 -9.00 0.78
CA ILE A 189 25.78 -8.31 0.19
C ILE A 189 26.77 -9.40 -0.26
N ASP A 190 27.01 -9.49 -1.57
CA ASP A 190 27.98 -10.43 -2.16
C ASP A 190 29.39 -9.85 -2.14
N SER A 191 29.55 -8.56 -2.47
CA SER A 191 30.85 -7.89 -2.42
C SER A 191 30.75 -6.37 -2.23
N ILE A 192 31.77 -5.79 -1.60
CA ILE A 192 31.97 -4.34 -1.48
C ILE A 192 33.40 -4.04 -1.96
N GLU A 193 33.53 -3.58 -3.19
CA GLU A 193 34.83 -3.25 -3.79
C GLU A 193 35.07 -1.74 -3.73
N PRO A 194 36.15 -1.25 -3.09
CA PRO A 194 36.48 0.17 -3.18
C PRO A 194 36.84 0.52 -4.64
N LEU A 195 36.33 1.66 -5.12
CA LEU A 195 36.62 2.21 -6.45
C LEU A 195 37.57 3.41 -6.37
N GLY A 196 37.39 4.27 -5.36
CA GLY A 196 38.14 5.51 -5.20
C GLY A 196 38.05 6.05 -3.77
N TYR A 197 39.03 6.85 -3.37
CA TYR A 197 38.89 7.76 -2.22
C TYR A 197 39.42 9.14 -2.57
N ARG A 198 38.92 10.15 -1.86
CA ARG A 198 39.38 11.53 -1.94
C ARG A 198 39.36 12.13 -0.53
N LYS A 199 40.50 12.67 -0.13
CA LYS A 199 40.61 13.42 1.12
C LYS A 199 39.99 14.81 0.96
N VAL A 200 38.97 15.11 1.76
CA VAL A 200 38.29 16.41 1.76
C VAL A 200 38.41 17.01 3.16
N GLY A 201 39.32 17.98 3.31
CA GLY A 201 39.66 18.53 4.62
C GLY A 201 40.21 17.46 5.57
N GLY A 202 39.50 17.23 6.68
CA GLY A 202 39.89 16.28 7.74
C GLY A 202 39.29 14.88 7.62
N PHE A 203 38.54 14.59 6.56
CA PHE A 203 37.84 13.31 6.38
C PHE A 203 38.09 12.71 4.99
N GLU A 204 37.79 11.43 4.85
CA GLU A 204 37.86 10.70 3.58
C GLU A 204 36.45 10.56 2.98
N GLU A 205 36.32 10.88 1.70
CA GLU A 205 35.19 10.48 0.86
C GLU A 205 35.59 9.22 0.09
N LEU A 206 34.74 8.20 0.09
CA LEU A 206 35.02 6.91 -0.57
C LEU A 206 33.88 6.52 -1.49
N GLU A 207 34.24 5.88 -2.61
CA GLU A 207 33.29 5.31 -3.56
C GLU A 207 33.52 3.81 -3.64
N TYR A 208 32.42 3.05 -3.62
CA TYR A 208 32.41 1.60 -3.64
C TYR A 208 31.52 1.08 -4.76
N ARG A 209 31.90 -0.06 -5.34
CA ARG A 209 31.01 -0.91 -6.12
C ARG A 209 30.46 -1.96 -5.18
N VAL A 210 29.15 -1.93 -5.00
CA VAL A 210 28.42 -2.89 -4.19
C VAL A 210 27.78 -3.89 -5.13
N THR A 211 27.94 -5.18 -4.85
CA THR A 211 27.16 -6.24 -5.49
C THR A 211 26.27 -6.88 -4.44
N VAL A 212 24.98 -6.93 -4.73
CA VAL A 212 23.97 -7.53 -3.85
C VAL A 212 23.16 -8.57 -4.60
N GLU A 213 22.52 -9.43 -3.83
CA GLU A 213 21.57 -10.43 -4.30
C GLU A 213 20.31 -10.38 -3.43
N SER A 214 19.15 -10.57 -4.05
CA SER A 214 17.87 -10.63 -3.35
C SER A 214 17.17 -11.93 -3.72
N PRO A 215 16.61 -12.68 -2.77
CA PRO A 215 15.86 -13.91 -3.05
C PRO A 215 14.48 -13.63 -3.71
N MET A 216 14.20 -12.38 -4.05
CA MET A 216 12.91 -11.93 -4.56
C MET A 216 13.09 -10.70 -5.43
N ASP A 217 12.15 -10.52 -6.38
CA ASP A 217 12.10 -9.33 -7.22
C ASP A 217 11.81 -8.09 -6.35
N LEU A 218 12.60 -7.04 -6.58
CA LEU A 218 12.47 -5.74 -5.93
C LEU A 218 12.04 -4.69 -6.94
N TYR A 219 11.03 -3.91 -6.56
CA TYR A 219 10.43 -2.90 -7.42
C TYR A 219 10.42 -1.55 -6.73
N ILE A 220 10.50 -0.48 -7.52
CA ILE A 220 10.22 0.88 -7.08
C ILE A 220 8.87 1.31 -7.61
N VAL A 221 7.88 1.41 -6.72
CA VAL A 221 6.50 1.71 -7.11
C VAL A 221 6.18 3.18 -6.83
N PRO A 222 5.67 3.92 -7.82
CA PRO A 222 5.16 5.25 -7.57
C PRO A 222 3.80 5.23 -6.89
N ALA A 223 3.60 6.15 -5.94
CA ALA A 223 2.27 6.54 -5.50
C ALA A 223 1.76 7.72 -6.33
N PHE A 224 0.52 7.64 -6.79
CA PHE A 224 -0.13 8.64 -7.62
C PHE A 224 -1.55 8.90 -7.11
N SER A 225 -2.15 10.01 -7.53
CA SER A 225 -3.57 10.28 -7.30
C SER A 225 -4.39 9.75 -8.48
N PRO A 226 -5.03 8.57 -8.37
CA PRO A 226 -5.88 8.07 -9.44
C PRO A 226 -7.04 9.04 -9.67
N SER A 227 -7.40 9.25 -10.93
CA SER A 227 -8.60 10.02 -11.28
C SER A 227 -9.85 9.14 -11.20
N PRO A 228 -11.01 9.70 -10.81
CA PRO A 228 -12.27 8.99 -10.91
C PRO A 228 -12.58 8.68 -12.38
N ASP A 229 -13.35 7.61 -12.62
CA ASP A 229 -13.95 7.35 -13.93
C ASP A 229 -14.74 8.60 -14.37
N PRO A 230 -14.53 9.12 -15.60
CA PRO A 230 -15.30 10.24 -16.13
C PRO A 230 -16.82 10.05 -16.01
N GLY A 231 -17.31 8.81 -16.11
CA GLY A 231 -18.71 8.43 -15.99
C GLY A 231 -19.22 8.27 -14.56
N ALA A 232 -18.37 8.42 -13.54
CA ALA A 232 -18.77 8.26 -12.15
C ALA A 232 -19.80 9.33 -11.71
N PRO A 233 -20.74 8.99 -10.81
CA PRO A 233 -21.64 9.98 -10.20
C PRO A 233 -20.88 11.12 -9.51
N GLU A 234 -21.45 12.34 -9.50
CA GLU A 234 -20.79 13.51 -8.89
C GLU A 234 -20.46 13.30 -7.40
N LEU A 235 -21.34 12.63 -6.65
CA LEU A 235 -21.08 12.31 -5.24
C LEU A 235 -19.86 11.36 -5.08
N VAL A 236 -19.68 10.43 -6.02
CA VAL A 236 -18.52 9.52 -6.04
C VAL A 236 -17.24 10.30 -6.37
N LYS A 237 -17.32 11.26 -7.30
CA LYS A 237 -16.20 12.16 -7.60
C LYS A 237 -15.86 13.06 -6.40
N GLU A 238 -16.86 13.53 -5.65
CA GLU A 238 -16.65 14.36 -4.46
C GLU A 238 -15.85 13.63 -3.39
N VAL A 239 -16.16 12.36 -3.10
CA VAL A 239 -15.45 11.57 -2.07
C VAL A 239 -14.15 10.95 -2.59
N TRP A 240 -13.88 11.00 -3.89
CA TRP A 240 -12.72 10.34 -4.50
C TRP A 240 -11.37 10.70 -3.86
N PRO A 241 -11.08 11.99 -3.55
CA PRO A 241 -9.84 12.37 -2.87
C PRO A 241 -9.74 11.87 -1.41
N ASP A 242 -10.85 11.44 -0.82
CA ASP A 242 -10.92 10.94 0.57
C ASP A 242 -10.81 9.40 0.63
N LEU A 243 -10.78 8.72 -0.52
CA LEU A 243 -10.72 7.27 -0.58
C LEU A 243 -9.36 6.72 -0.14
N LEU A 244 -9.39 5.61 0.57
CA LEU A 244 -8.19 4.89 1.01
C LEU A 244 -7.91 3.73 0.05
N PHE A 245 -7.40 4.04 -1.16
CA PHE A 245 -7.07 3.02 -2.15
C PHE A 245 -6.02 2.03 -1.64
N ASP A 246 -5.08 2.51 -0.82
CA ASP A 246 -4.12 1.70 -0.11
C ASP A 246 -3.99 2.14 1.36
N ALA A 247 -3.96 1.18 2.27
CA ALA A 247 -3.91 1.44 3.72
C ALA A 247 -2.55 1.98 4.21
N THR A 248 -1.52 2.00 3.36
CA THR A 248 -0.19 2.51 3.66
C THR A 248 0.06 3.93 3.13
N LEU A 249 -0.80 4.43 2.24
CA LEU A 249 -0.69 5.75 1.63
C LEU A 249 -1.63 6.79 2.28
N PRO A 250 -1.44 8.08 1.98
CA PRO A 250 -2.43 9.11 2.27
C PRO A 250 -3.76 8.89 1.51
N PRO A 251 -4.86 9.51 1.96
CA PRO A 251 -6.13 9.48 1.22
C PRO A 251 -5.98 10.03 -0.20
N GLY A 252 -6.76 9.46 -1.12
CA GLY A 252 -6.79 9.83 -2.53
C GLY A 252 -5.55 9.38 -3.31
N MET A 253 -4.69 8.54 -2.73
CA MET A 253 -3.49 8.03 -3.38
C MET A 253 -3.50 6.51 -3.49
N GLY A 254 -2.98 6.00 -4.60
CA GLY A 254 -2.81 4.57 -4.87
C GLY A 254 -1.44 4.29 -5.52
N PHE A 255 -1.06 3.03 -5.57
CA PHE A 255 0.20 2.59 -6.18
C PHE A 255 0.03 2.27 -7.67
N GLN A 256 0.98 2.69 -8.51
CA GLN A 256 1.00 2.38 -9.94
C GLN A 256 1.61 0.99 -10.18
N ALA A 257 0.81 -0.06 -9.98
CA ALA A 257 1.27 -1.45 -10.07
C ALA A 257 1.22 -2.06 -11.50
N GLY A 258 0.70 -1.32 -12.50
CA GLY A 258 0.45 -1.83 -13.86
C GLY A 258 1.70 -1.99 -14.74
N GLU A 259 2.77 -1.22 -14.49
CA GLU A 259 4.00 -1.21 -15.31
C GLU A 259 5.14 -1.96 -14.61
N LYS A 260 4.89 -3.19 -14.17
CA LYS A 260 5.83 -3.94 -13.31
C LYS A 260 7.25 -4.03 -13.87
N GLU A 261 7.40 -4.28 -15.17
CA GLU A 261 8.73 -4.40 -15.79
C GLU A 261 9.52 -3.09 -15.78
N ARG A 262 8.84 -1.94 -15.94
CA ARG A 262 9.47 -0.61 -15.90
C ARG A 262 10.03 -0.27 -14.53
N TYR A 263 9.38 -0.76 -13.49
CA TYR A 263 9.69 -0.46 -12.09
C TYR A 263 10.56 -1.50 -11.41
N LEU A 264 10.96 -2.56 -12.11
CA LEU A 264 11.79 -3.63 -11.59
C LEU A 264 13.23 -3.15 -11.42
N LEU A 265 13.70 -3.10 -10.17
CA LEU A 265 15.05 -2.62 -9.82
C LEU A 265 16.05 -3.76 -9.66
N ALA A 266 15.63 -4.88 -9.08
CA ALA A 266 16.44 -6.09 -8.92
C ALA A 266 15.59 -7.33 -9.20
N LYS A 267 16.14 -8.28 -9.96
CA LYS A 267 15.52 -9.60 -10.17
C LYS A 267 15.92 -10.56 -9.06
N ALA A 268 15.01 -11.45 -8.71
CA ALA A 268 15.25 -12.54 -7.78
C ALA A 268 16.46 -13.37 -8.23
N ASP A 269 17.33 -13.70 -7.27
CA ASP A 269 18.51 -14.54 -7.43
C ASP A 269 19.48 -14.04 -8.52
N GLN A 270 19.42 -12.75 -8.84
CA GLN A 270 20.35 -12.09 -9.76
C GLN A 270 21.18 -11.06 -9.04
N LYS A 271 22.47 -11.07 -9.34
CA LYS A 271 23.41 -10.07 -8.83
C LYS A 271 23.11 -8.70 -9.43
N LEU A 272 22.86 -7.73 -8.56
CA LEU A 272 22.74 -6.33 -8.90
C LEU A 272 23.98 -5.59 -8.40
N SER A 273 24.70 -4.93 -9.31
CA SER A 273 25.85 -4.09 -8.96
C SER A 273 25.52 -2.61 -9.12
N PHE A 274 25.87 -1.79 -8.12
CA PHE A 274 25.70 -0.33 -8.17
C PHE A 274 26.85 0.39 -7.46
N SER A 275 27.05 1.67 -7.81
CA SER A 275 28.00 2.53 -7.09
C SER A 275 27.35 3.10 -5.84
N TRP A 276 28.09 3.13 -4.74
CA TRP A 276 27.67 3.68 -3.46
C TRP A 276 28.78 4.53 -2.85
N LYS A 277 28.42 5.70 -2.32
CA LYS A 277 29.39 6.67 -1.80
C LYS A 277 29.28 6.83 -0.29
N VAL A 278 30.41 6.68 0.38
CA VAL A 278 30.63 7.16 1.75
C VAL A 278 31.11 8.61 1.67
N GLU A 279 30.30 9.54 2.13
CA GLU A 279 30.55 10.98 2.00
C GLU A 279 31.42 11.55 3.12
N LYS A 280 31.55 10.83 4.24
CA LYS A 280 32.42 11.21 5.36
C LYS A 280 32.78 9.98 6.19
N ALA A 281 34.02 9.53 6.07
CA ALA A 281 34.65 8.60 7.00
C ALA A 281 35.84 9.26 7.68
N GLN A 282 36.00 9.05 8.98
CA GLN A 282 37.11 9.63 9.75
C GLN A 282 37.49 8.74 10.92
N ILE A 283 38.75 8.81 11.35
CA ILE A 283 39.20 8.20 12.59
C ILE A 283 38.83 9.13 13.77
N VAL A 284 37.98 8.64 14.67
CA VAL A 284 37.53 9.31 15.90
C VAL A 284 37.74 8.35 17.06
N ASP A 285 38.41 8.83 18.12
CA ASP A 285 38.78 8.04 19.31
C ASP A 285 39.52 6.73 18.95
N GLY A 286 40.42 6.81 17.97
CA GLY A 286 41.21 5.66 17.52
C GLY A 286 40.39 4.57 16.81
N LYS A 287 39.20 4.89 16.29
CA LYS A 287 38.38 4.00 15.46
C LYS A 287 37.93 4.68 14.18
N TRP A 288 37.88 3.94 13.07
CA TRP A 288 37.18 4.42 11.88
C TRP A 288 35.69 4.49 12.15
N ARG A 289 35.11 5.68 11.94
CA ARG A 289 33.66 5.92 11.99
C ARG A 289 33.18 6.41 10.64
N ILE A 290 32.07 5.83 10.19
CA ILE A 290 31.35 6.29 9.00
C ILE A 290 30.26 7.23 9.50
N LEU A 291 30.43 8.52 9.23
CA LEU A 291 29.59 9.57 9.79
C LEU A 291 28.51 10.02 8.79
N ARG A 292 28.76 9.77 7.50
CA ARG A 292 27.89 10.22 6.41
C ARG A 292 28.00 9.33 5.19
N VAL A 293 26.85 8.87 4.69
CA VAL A 293 26.75 8.13 3.42
C VAL A 293 25.69 8.72 2.52
N SER A 294 25.84 8.47 1.22
CA SER A 294 24.78 8.62 0.24
C SER A 294 23.81 7.42 0.34
N PRO A 295 22.52 7.60 0.05
CA PRO A 295 21.58 6.49 0.04
C PRO A 295 21.96 5.49 -1.06
N PRO A 296 22.05 4.18 -0.78
CA PRO A 296 22.25 3.17 -1.82
C PRO A 296 21.01 3.06 -2.71
N LEU A 297 21.19 2.39 -3.86
CA LEU A 297 20.10 2.19 -4.83
C LEU A 297 18.86 1.52 -4.21
N LEU A 298 19.09 0.54 -3.33
CA LEU A 298 18.07 -0.22 -2.60
C LEU A 298 17.79 0.33 -1.20
N GLU A 299 17.94 1.63 -0.96
CA GLU A 299 17.72 2.25 0.35
C GLU A 299 16.35 1.85 0.95
N TRP A 300 16.39 1.36 2.20
CA TRP A 300 15.24 0.84 2.92
C TRP A 300 15.32 1.19 4.40
N ASN A 301 14.71 2.32 4.77
CA ASN A 301 14.58 2.72 6.16
C ASN A 301 13.26 3.47 6.41
N ASN A 302 12.88 3.58 7.68
CA ASN A 302 11.64 4.27 8.06
C ASN A 302 11.69 5.78 7.79
N GLY A 303 12.89 6.38 7.82
CA GLY A 303 13.10 7.79 7.50
C GLY A 303 12.73 8.11 6.04
N PHE A 304 13.13 7.27 5.09
CA PHE A 304 12.77 7.38 3.67
C PHE A 304 11.27 7.17 3.46
N LEU A 305 10.67 6.19 4.14
CA LEU A 305 9.22 6.00 4.11
C LEU A 305 8.48 7.24 4.63
N ALA A 306 8.93 7.81 5.75
CA ALA A 306 8.37 9.03 6.32
C ALA A 306 8.54 10.24 5.39
N ALA A 307 9.72 10.42 4.77
CA ALA A 307 9.98 11.48 3.81
C ALA A 307 9.09 11.36 2.56
N ALA A 308 8.91 10.14 2.03
CA ALA A 308 8.00 9.86 0.92
C ALA A 308 6.55 10.23 1.26
N LEU A 309 6.07 9.82 2.44
CA LEU A 309 4.71 10.10 2.91
C LEU A 309 4.48 11.58 3.23
N ASP A 310 5.47 12.26 3.80
CA ASP A 310 5.42 13.70 4.06
C ASP A 310 5.34 14.49 2.74
N GLY A 311 6.16 14.13 1.76
CA GLY A 311 6.10 14.70 0.41
C GLY A 311 4.78 14.39 -0.30
N ALA A 312 4.22 13.20 -0.13
CA ALA A 312 2.91 12.82 -0.66
C ALA A 312 1.76 13.64 -0.04
N LEU A 313 1.81 13.89 1.28
CA LEU A 313 0.82 14.73 1.97
C LEU A 313 0.89 16.21 1.57
N ARG A 314 2.11 16.74 1.37
CA ARG A 314 2.34 18.15 1.01
C ARG A 314 2.15 18.41 -0.49
N GLY A 315 2.54 17.45 -1.32
CA GLY A 315 2.82 17.63 -2.74
C GLY A 315 1.65 17.36 -3.68
N ARG A 316 0.46 17.92 -3.42
CA ARG A 316 -0.65 17.91 -4.39
C ARG A 316 -0.18 18.54 -5.73
N GLY A 317 0.29 17.72 -6.68
CA GLY A 317 0.55 18.10 -8.06
C GLY A 317 1.83 17.55 -8.70
N ASN A 318 3.00 17.66 -8.06
CA ASN A 318 4.30 17.41 -8.73
C ASN A 318 5.27 16.49 -7.98
N PHE A 319 4.97 16.07 -6.74
CA PHE A 319 5.83 15.17 -6.00
C PHE A 319 5.42 13.72 -6.24
N LEU A 320 6.23 12.98 -6.99
CA LEU A 320 6.02 11.54 -7.19
C LEU A 320 6.69 10.76 -6.06
N ALA A 321 5.92 10.33 -5.06
CA ALA A 321 6.47 9.51 -3.99
C ALA A 321 6.80 8.10 -4.52
N LEU A 322 8.01 7.62 -4.23
CA LEU A 322 8.53 6.33 -4.68
C LEU A 322 8.78 5.44 -3.46
N PHE A 323 8.38 4.19 -3.57
CA PHE A 323 8.49 3.20 -2.49
C PHE A 323 9.15 1.94 -3.04
N LEU A 324 10.18 1.45 -2.37
CA LEU A 324 10.70 0.12 -2.63
C LEU A 324 9.68 -0.90 -2.12
N CYS A 325 9.45 -1.99 -2.84
CA CYS A 325 8.59 -3.09 -2.41
C CYS A 325 9.03 -4.43 -3.02
N GLN A 326 8.46 -5.52 -2.48
CA GLN A 326 8.68 -6.86 -3.00
C GLN A 326 7.67 -7.18 -4.10
N GLY A 327 8.00 -8.13 -4.97
CA GLY A 327 7.08 -8.58 -6.03
C GLY A 327 5.73 -9.07 -5.53
N LYS A 328 5.68 -9.69 -4.34
CA LYS A 328 4.42 -10.13 -3.72
C LYS A 328 3.51 -8.95 -3.32
N ASP A 329 4.10 -7.82 -2.95
CA ASP A 329 3.36 -6.64 -2.48
C ASP A 329 2.63 -5.96 -3.66
N LEU A 330 3.18 -6.04 -4.87
CA LEU A 330 2.56 -5.51 -6.08
C LEU A 330 1.17 -6.09 -6.37
N GLY A 331 0.99 -7.39 -6.13
CA GLY A 331 -0.30 -8.05 -6.30
C GLY A 331 -1.33 -7.49 -5.33
N GLU A 332 -0.91 -7.28 -4.08
CA GLU A 332 -1.76 -6.72 -3.03
C GLU A 332 -2.13 -5.26 -3.29
N TYR A 333 -1.20 -4.45 -3.79
CA TYR A 333 -1.46 -3.05 -4.16
C TYR A 333 -2.52 -2.93 -5.24
N SER A 334 -2.43 -3.74 -6.30
CA SER A 334 -3.45 -3.78 -7.36
C SER A 334 -4.80 -4.24 -6.80
N ALA A 335 -4.80 -5.29 -5.98
CA ALA A 335 -6.03 -5.81 -5.38
C ALA A 335 -6.68 -4.83 -4.39
N SER A 336 -5.88 -4.04 -3.66
CA SER A 336 -6.37 -3.03 -2.72
C SER A 336 -7.17 -1.94 -3.42
N TYR A 337 -6.66 -1.44 -4.56
CA TYR A 337 -7.37 -0.48 -5.39
C TYR A 337 -8.74 -1.03 -5.84
N ASP A 338 -8.76 -2.23 -6.41
CA ASP A 338 -10.00 -2.86 -6.91
C ASP A 338 -11.00 -3.17 -5.77
N ARG A 339 -10.52 -3.51 -4.57
CA ARG A 339 -11.36 -3.69 -3.40
C ARG A 339 -11.98 -2.38 -2.94
N CYS A 340 -11.20 -1.30 -2.89
CA CYS A 340 -11.69 0.02 -2.50
C CYS A 340 -12.78 0.52 -3.48
N VAL A 341 -12.54 0.41 -4.79
CA VAL A 341 -13.53 0.82 -5.80
C VAL A 341 -14.80 -0.03 -5.72
N ARG A 342 -14.70 -1.35 -5.53
CA ARG A 342 -15.88 -2.21 -5.35
C ARG A 342 -16.65 -1.90 -4.07
N GLU A 343 -15.96 -1.62 -2.97
CA GLU A 343 -16.61 -1.22 -1.72
C GLU A 343 -17.36 0.11 -1.88
N LEU A 344 -16.73 1.08 -2.57
CA LEU A 344 -17.35 2.36 -2.89
C LEU A 344 -18.63 2.18 -3.71
N GLN A 345 -18.56 1.39 -4.78
CA GLN A 345 -19.71 1.07 -5.63
C GLN A 345 -20.83 0.38 -4.83
N ALA A 346 -20.49 -0.59 -3.97
CA ALA A 346 -21.46 -1.29 -3.14
C ALA A 346 -22.15 -0.34 -2.14
N ARG A 347 -21.39 0.54 -1.48
CA ARG A 347 -21.93 1.52 -0.53
C ARG A 347 -22.80 2.57 -1.22
N TYR A 348 -22.35 3.07 -2.36
CA TYR A 348 -23.12 4.03 -3.16
C TYR A 348 -24.44 3.41 -3.65
N GLY A 349 -24.39 2.19 -4.22
CA GLY A 349 -25.59 1.49 -4.66
C GLY A 349 -26.55 1.14 -3.51
N GLY A 350 -26.02 0.80 -2.33
CA GLY A 350 -26.83 0.61 -1.12
C GLY A 350 -27.56 1.89 -0.69
N MET A 351 -26.84 3.01 -0.68
CA MET A 351 -27.43 4.33 -0.38
C MET A 351 -28.52 4.71 -1.38
N GLU A 352 -28.29 4.52 -2.69
CA GLU A 352 -29.31 4.80 -3.72
C GLU A 352 -30.55 3.92 -3.56
N ALA A 353 -30.37 2.63 -3.21
CA ALA A 353 -31.47 1.72 -2.94
C ALA A 353 -32.29 2.17 -1.72
N ASP A 354 -31.62 2.59 -0.64
CA ASP A 354 -32.28 3.12 0.57
C ASP A 354 -33.07 4.39 0.26
N ILE A 355 -32.51 5.32 -0.52
CA ILE A 355 -33.18 6.54 -0.97
C ILE A 355 -34.41 6.21 -1.83
N ALA A 356 -34.26 5.29 -2.79
CA ALA A 356 -35.35 4.88 -3.68
C ALA A 356 -36.49 4.20 -2.90
N GLN A 357 -36.16 3.34 -1.93
CA GLN A 357 -37.14 2.71 -1.06
C GLN A 357 -37.89 3.75 -0.21
N ALA A 358 -37.17 4.68 0.42
CA ALA A 358 -37.79 5.73 1.24
C ALA A 358 -38.73 6.62 0.41
N LYS A 359 -38.32 7.00 -0.81
CA LYS A 359 -39.18 7.77 -1.73
C LYS A 359 -40.45 7.01 -2.12
N LYS A 360 -40.33 5.71 -2.42
CA LYS A 360 -41.47 4.85 -2.73
C LYS A 360 -42.42 4.68 -1.55
N GLU A 361 -41.90 4.58 -0.32
CA GLU A 361 -42.72 4.53 0.90
C GLU A 361 -43.50 5.82 1.11
N LEU A 362 -42.86 6.99 0.92
CA LEU A 362 -43.52 8.29 0.98
C LEU A 362 -44.60 8.46 -0.10
N GLU A 363 -44.33 8.03 -1.34
CA GLU A 363 -45.34 8.03 -2.42
C GLU A 363 -46.54 7.13 -2.10
N ASN A 364 -46.29 5.96 -1.50
CA ASN A 364 -47.35 5.06 -1.04
C ASN A 364 -48.19 5.68 0.09
N GLU A 365 -47.60 6.47 0.98
CA GLU A 365 -48.34 7.22 2.00
C GLU A 365 -49.25 8.29 1.38
N VAL A 366 -48.74 9.04 0.39
CA VAL A 366 -49.52 10.05 -0.34
C VAL A 366 -50.66 9.41 -1.14
N THR A 367 -50.44 8.25 -1.75
CA THR A 367 -51.45 7.55 -2.57
C THR A 367 -52.47 6.72 -1.76
N LYS A 368 -52.18 6.42 -0.49
CA LYS A 368 -53.15 5.88 0.49
C LYS A 368 -54.17 6.91 0.95
N ALA A 369 -53.99 8.19 0.61
CA ALA A 369 -55.02 9.19 0.79
C ALA A 369 -56.29 8.79 -0.01
N PRO A 370 -57.50 8.91 0.57
CA PRO A 370 -58.63 8.10 0.16
C PRO A 370 -59.04 8.36 -1.29
N LYS A 371 -58.87 7.35 -2.15
CA LYS A 371 -59.49 7.21 -3.50
C LYS A 371 -61.03 7.15 -3.46
N GLY A 372 -61.66 7.67 -2.41
CA GLY A 372 -63.06 7.41 -2.07
C GLY A 372 -64.09 8.29 -2.78
N ILE A 373 -63.72 9.11 -3.77
CA ILE A 373 -64.67 10.09 -4.35
C ILE A 373 -64.56 10.24 -5.86
N ASP A 374 -64.03 9.25 -6.58
CA ASP A 374 -64.46 9.10 -7.99
C ASP A 374 -65.82 8.38 -8.08
N ARG A 375 -66.35 7.88 -6.96
CA ARG A 375 -67.66 7.22 -6.86
C ARG A 375 -68.62 7.85 -5.84
N GLY A 376 -68.29 9.04 -5.34
CA GLY A 376 -68.93 9.64 -4.15
C GLY A 376 -69.60 11.00 -4.38
N ILE A 377 -69.92 11.37 -5.62
CA ILE A 377 -71.22 12.02 -5.79
C ILE A 377 -72.18 10.87 -5.61
N ASP A 378 -72.94 10.90 -4.51
CA ASP A 378 -74.02 9.96 -4.22
C ASP A 378 -75.04 10.06 -5.36
N THR A 379 -74.74 9.35 -6.45
CA THR A 379 -75.56 9.24 -7.65
C THR A 379 -76.89 8.62 -7.26
N ALA A 380 -76.95 7.80 -6.20
CA ALA A 380 -78.19 7.32 -5.62
C ALA A 380 -79.00 8.41 -4.89
N ALA A 381 -78.37 9.44 -4.30
CA ALA A 381 -79.10 10.60 -3.77
C ALA A 381 -79.57 11.57 -4.87
N VAL A 382 -78.79 11.71 -5.94
CA VAL A 382 -79.20 12.48 -7.14
C VAL A 382 -80.27 11.72 -7.96
N GLU A 383 -80.20 10.39 -8.02
CA GLU A 383 -81.20 9.52 -8.66
C GLU A 383 -82.47 9.38 -7.81
N ARG A 384 -82.41 9.40 -6.47
CA ARG A 384 -83.64 9.46 -5.65
C ARG A 384 -84.33 10.82 -5.77
N ALA A 385 -83.57 11.91 -5.79
CA ALA A 385 -84.11 13.25 -6.05
C ALA A 385 -84.60 13.42 -7.50
N GLY A 386 -84.00 12.69 -8.45
CA GLY A 386 -84.41 12.63 -9.85
C GLY A 386 -85.64 11.75 -10.07
N ALA A 387 -85.72 10.57 -9.47
CA ALA A 387 -86.78 9.59 -9.67
C ALA A 387 -88.14 10.06 -9.13
N GLU A 388 -88.16 10.82 -8.02
CA GLU A 388 -89.39 11.44 -7.51
C GLU A 388 -89.87 12.64 -8.35
N GLY A 389 -89.00 13.24 -9.17
CA GLY A 389 -89.39 14.27 -10.15
C GLY A 389 -89.62 13.74 -11.57
N PHE A 390 -89.12 12.54 -11.89
CA PHE A 390 -89.12 11.96 -13.24
C PHE A 390 -90.38 11.13 -13.53
N SER A 391 -91.07 10.58 -12.52
CA SER A 391 -92.35 9.89 -12.73
C SER A 391 -93.50 10.84 -13.08
N GLU A 392 -93.42 12.12 -12.69
CA GLU A 392 -94.44 13.13 -13.01
C GLU A 392 -94.24 13.75 -14.42
N GLY A 393 -93.04 13.62 -14.99
CA GLY A 393 -92.68 14.16 -16.31
C GLY A 393 -92.69 13.15 -17.47
N MET A 394 -92.72 11.84 -17.19
CA MET A 394 -92.62 10.79 -18.22
C MET A 394 -93.91 10.53 -19.03
N ASP A 395 -95.06 11.07 -18.64
CA ASP A 395 -96.29 10.97 -19.46
C ASP A 395 -96.27 11.87 -20.72
N ARG A 396 -95.23 12.68 -20.94
CA ARG A 396 -95.14 13.59 -22.12
C ARG A 396 -93.84 13.49 -22.94
N GLY A 397 -92.93 12.58 -22.63
CA GLY A 397 -91.56 12.58 -23.17
C GLY A 397 -91.22 11.54 -24.23
N GLN A 398 -92.20 10.90 -24.87
CA GLN A 398 -91.99 9.75 -25.78
C GLN A 398 -91.44 10.09 -27.19
N GLN A 399 -90.73 11.21 -27.39
CA GLN A 399 -90.33 11.68 -28.74
C GLN A 399 -88.83 11.88 -29.01
N TYR A 400 -87.89 11.53 -28.12
CA TYR A 400 -86.46 11.77 -28.38
C TYR A 400 -85.53 10.62 -27.96
N SER A 401 -85.76 9.40 -28.48
CA SER A 401 -84.93 8.22 -28.16
C SER A 401 -83.74 7.98 -29.10
N ASP A 402 -83.44 8.86 -30.07
CA ASP A 402 -82.49 8.55 -31.15
C ASP A 402 -81.13 9.26 -31.12
N ILE A 403 -80.74 9.93 -30.02
CA ILE A 403 -79.47 10.70 -29.99
C ILE A 403 -78.37 10.12 -29.07
N LEU A 404 -78.64 9.08 -28.27
CA LEU A 404 -77.67 8.61 -27.25
C LEU A 404 -77.05 7.20 -27.48
N SER A 405 -77.23 6.58 -28.65
CA SER A 405 -76.70 5.22 -28.90
C SER A 405 -75.29 5.14 -29.52
N ASN A 406 -74.56 6.25 -29.73
CA ASN A 406 -73.30 6.24 -30.48
C ASN A 406 -72.07 6.79 -29.74
N PHE A 407 -71.96 6.62 -28.42
CA PHE A 407 -70.73 6.99 -27.70
C PHE A 407 -70.45 6.02 -26.53
N GLU A 408 -69.85 4.86 -26.83
CA GLU A 408 -68.74 4.28 -26.04
C GLU A 408 -68.31 2.92 -26.58
N GLY A 409 -67.27 2.97 -27.42
CA GLY A 409 -66.27 1.93 -27.57
C GLY A 409 -64.90 2.61 -27.59
N THR A 410 -63.92 2.02 -26.93
CA THR A 410 -62.47 2.37 -26.84
C THR A 410 -62.04 3.36 -25.75
N THR A 411 -61.54 2.76 -24.66
CA THR A 411 -60.69 3.36 -23.63
C THR A 411 -59.23 3.41 -24.11
N GLY A 412 -58.69 4.62 -24.25
CA GLY A 412 -57.27 4.85 -24.49
C GLY A 412 -56.96 6.33 -24.59
N THR A 413 -56.37 6.89 -23.52
CA THR A 413 -55.62 8.16 -23.50
C THR A 413 -56.26 9.36 -24.22
N GLY A 414 -56.97 10.20 -23.47
CA GLY A 414 -57.43 11.48 -23.98
C GLY A 414 -57.72 12.44 -22.84
N VAL A 415 -56.95 13.52 -22.81
CA VAL A 415 -57.34 14.79 -22.19
C VAL A 415 -58.81 15.04 -22.53
N ILE A 416 -59.68 15.18 -21.52
CA ILE A 416 -61.00 15.76 -21.73
C ILE A 416 -60.82 17.27 -21.62
N PRO A 417 -60.85 18.04 -22.73
CA PRO A 417 -61.01 19.48 -22.66
C PRO A 417 -62.40 19.78 -22.10
N ASP A 418 -62.55 20.92 -21.41
CA ASP A 418 -63.79 21.51 -20.94
C ASP A 418 -65.05 21.05 -21.72
N ILE A 419 -65.78 20.08 -21.15
CA ILE A 419 -67.17 19.84 -21.50
C ILE A 419 -67.98 20.58 -20.44
N GLU A 420 -68.36 21.82 -20.77
CA GLU A 420 -69.47 22.49 -20.11
C GLU A 420 -70.65 21.51 -20.03
N PRO A 421 -71.19 21.19 -18.84
CA PRO A 421 -72.37 20.36 -18.78
C PRO A 421 -73.55 21.18 -19.27
N VAL A 422 -74.05 20.78 -20.44
CA VAL A 422 -75.35 21.08 -21.04
C VAL A 422 -76.38 21.50 -19.98
N LEU A 423 -76.65 22.80 -19.94
CA LEU A 423 -77.75 23.40 -19.20
C LEU A 423 -78.53 24.24 -20.21
N PRO A 424 -79.54 23.64 -20.87
CA PRO A 424 -80.90 24.16 -20.69
C PRO A 424 -81.97 23.07 -20.89
N PHE A 425 -82.47 22.44 -19.82
CA PHE A 425 -83.71 21.65 -19.94
C PHE A 425 -84.71 21.75 -18.79
N LEU A 426 -84.57 22.71 -17.87
CA LEU A 426 -85.63 22.92 -16.87
C LEU A 426 -85.94 24.40 -16.78
N HIS A 427 -86.68 24.94 -17.75
CA HIS A 427 -87.37 26.21 -17.58
C HIS A 427 -88.85 25.99 -17.82
N GLY A 428 -89.59 25.75 -16.73
CA GLY A 428 -91.03 25.92 -16.69
C GLY A 428 -91.77 24.77 -16.01
N ILE A 429 -92.06 24.91 -14.71
CA ILE A 429 -93.44 25.04 -14.17
C ILE A 429 -93.40 25.68 -12.74
N PHE A 430 -93.88 26.92 -12.68
CA PHE A 430 -94.40 27.74 -11.57
C PHE A 430 -93.80 27.66 -10.14
N GLY A 431 -93.22 28.80 -9.71
CA GLY A 431 -93.35 29.39 -8.36
C GLY A 431 -92.60 28.75 -7.17
N ARG A 432 -92.39 27.42 -7.17
CA ARG A 432 -91.63 26.69 -6.14
C ARG A 432 -90.28 26.16 -6.62
N GLU A 433 -89.98 26.23 -7.91
CA GLU A 433 -88.74 25.73 -8.52
C GLU A 433 -87.51 26.63 -8.32
N LYS A 434 -87.67 27.96 -8.11
CA LYS A 434 -86.52 28.87 -7.92
C LYS A 434 -85.73 28.52 -6.66
N ALA A 435 -86.42 28.15 -5.58
CA ALA A 435 -85.80 27.70 -4.34
C ALA A 435 -85.05 26.36 -4.53
N LYS A 436 -85.67 25.37 -5.19
CA LYS A 436 -85.01 24.08 -5.48
C LYS A 436 -83.81 24.23 -6.43
N LYS A 437 -83.89 25.07 -7.47
CA LYS A 437 -82.75 25.37 -8.35
C LYS A 437 -81.61 26.08 -7.62
N GLU A 438 -81.92 27.05 -6.77
CA GLU A 438 -80.89 27.70 -5.94
C GLU A 438 -80.26 26.75 -4.93
N GLU A 439 -81.04 25.80 -4.40
CA GLU A 439 -80.56 24.79 -3.46
C GLU A 439 -79.66 23.76 -4.15
N ILE A 440 -80.04 23.27 -5.34
CA ILE A 440 -79.19 22.41 -6.18
C ILE A 440 -77.90 23.15 -6.59
N ALA A 441 -78.01 24.42 -7.00
CA ALA A 441 -76.82 25.23 -7.34
C ALA A 441 -75.92 25.48 -6.12
N ARG A 442 -76.48 25.65 -4.92
CA ARG A 442 -75.73 25.72 -3.65
C ARG A 442 -75.04 24.41 -3.31
N GLN A 443 -75.74 23.28 -3.45
CA GLN A 443 -75.16 21.96 -3.23
C GLN A 443 -74.03 21.65 -4.22
N GLN A 444 -74.19 22.00 -5.50
CA GLN A 444 -73.15 21.86 -6.50
C GLN A 444 -71.93 22.75 -6.22
N ARG A 445 -72.13 24.02 -5.82
CA ARG A 445 -71.04 24.91 -5.41
C ARG A 445 -70.32 24.37 -4.16
N ALA A 446 -71.06 23.86 -3.18
CA ALA A 446 -70.48 23.25 -1.98
C ALA A 446 -69.71 21.96 -2.30
N ALA A 447 -70.21 21.13 -3.22
CA ALA A 447 -69.52 19.93 -3.68
C ALA A 447 -68.22 20.27 -4.44
N ARG A 448 -68.26 21.25 -5.35
CA ARG A 448 -67.07 21.77 -6.05
C ARG A 448 -66.06 22.36 -5.07
N ALA A 449 -66.50 23.17 -4.11
CA ALA A 449 -65.62 23.71 -3.07
C ALA A 449 -64.95 22.61 -2.23
N ARG A 450 -65.69 21.56 -1.85
CA ARG A 450 -65.14 20.39 -1.14
C ARG A 450 -64.18 19.56 -2.01
N TYR A 451 -64.40 19.50 -3.31
CA TYR A 451 -63.49 18.86 -4.25
C TYR A 451 -62.18 19.64 -4.38
N TYR A 452 -62.24 20.95 -4.64
CA TYR A 452 -61.06 21.81 -4.73
C TYR A 452 -60.27 21.85 -3.41
N ALA A 453 -60.94 21.96 -2.26
CA ALA A 453 -60.28 21.94 -0.96
C ALA A 453 -59.56 20.61 -0.68
N ARG A 454 -60.08 19.46 -1.14
CA ARG A 454 -59.40 18.16 -1.04
C ARG A 454 -58.23 18.03 -2.00
N ARG A 455 -58.40 18.48 -3.25
CA ARG A 455 -57.33 18.52 -4.24
C ARG A 455 -56.15 19.38 -3.76
N GLU A 456 -56.43 20.52 -3.14
CA GLU A 456 -55.40 21.35 -2.52
C GLU A 456 -54.70 20.67 -1.34
N ARG A 457 -55.43 19.93 -0.48
CA ARG A 457 -54.81 19.16 0.61
C ARG A 457 -53.88 18.08 0.08
N HIS A 458 -54.32 17.29 -0.90
CA HIS A 458 -53.47 16.27 -1.52
C HIS A 458 -52.27 16.88 -2.25
N ALA A 459 -52.44 18.05 -2.89
CA ALA A 459 -51.32 18.76 -3.50
C ALA A 459 -50.31 19.27 -2.45
N ARG A 460 -50.76 19.66 -1.25
CA ARG A 460 -49.88 20.01 -0.12
C ARG A 460 -49.17 18.78 0.44
N GLU A 461 -49.91 17.70 0.70
CA GLU A 461 -49.38 16.42 1.19
C GLU A 461 -48.32 15.85 0.22
N ALA A 462 -48.57 15.90 -1.08
CA ALA A 462 -47.61 15.47 -2.10
C ALA A 462 -46.35 16.34 -2.12
N ARG A 463 -46.49 17.67 -1.98
CA ARG A 463 -45.34 18.59 -1.88
C ARG A 463 -44.53 18.34 -0.61
N GLU A 464 -45.20 18.14 0.52
CA GLU A 464 -44.55 17.82 1.80
C GLU A 464 -43.80 16.48 1.74
N ALA A 465 -44.39 15.45 1.11
CA ALA A 465 -43.73 14.17 0.91
C ALA A 465 -42.51 14.27 -0.01
N LEU A 466 -42.60 15.04 -1.11
CA LEU A 466 -41.46 15.32 -1.98
C LEU A 466 -40.35 16.06 -1.23
N GLN A 467 -40.71 17.04 -0.41
CA GLN A 467 -39.75 17.77 0.40
C GLN A 467 -39.05 16.84 1.40
N LYS A 468 -39.80 16.01 2.14
CA LYS A 468 -39.24 14.99 3.05
C LYS A 468 -38.33 13.99 2.32
N GLY A 469 -38.71 13.56 1.13
CA GLY A 469 -37.90 12.65 0.31
C GLY A 469 -36.58 13.28 -0.14
N ASN A 470 -36.60 14.57 -0.50
CA ASN A 470 -35.40 15.31 -0.85
C ASN A 470 -34.51 15.58 0.36
N GLU A 471 -35.09 15.91 1.52
CA GLU A 471 -34.37 16.07 2.79
C GLU A 471 -33.70 14.75 3.20
N TYR A 472 -34.40 13.62 3.07
CA TYR A 472 -33.82 12.30 3.34
C TYR A 472 -32.67 11.96 2.40
N GLN A 473 -32.82 12.23 1.10
CA GLN A 473 -31.73 12.06 0.12
C GLN A 473 -30.51 12.88 0.51
N GLN A 474 -30.67 14.18 0.78
CA GLN A 474 -29.57 15.04 1.19
C GLN A 474 -28.89 14.54 2.48
N GLN A 475 -29.66 14.04 3.44
CA GLN A 475 -29.11 13.45 4.66
C GLN A 475 -28.28 12.19 4.39
N GLN A 476 -28.72 11.32 3.47
CA GLN A 476 -27.97 10.11 3.12
C GLN A 476 -26.70 10.44 2.34
N GLU A 477 -26.78 11.35 1.38
CA GLU A 477 -25.61 11.84 0.63
C GLU A 477 -24.59 12.50 1.56
N ALA A 478 -25.05 13.34 2.50
CA ALA A 478 -24.19 13.95 3.51
C ALA A 478 -23.52 12.92 4.42
N LYS A 479 -24.24 11.89 4.88
CA LYS A 479 -23.66 10.79 5.67
C LYS A 479 -22.62 10.01 4.89
N PHE A 480 -22.86 9.76 3.61
CA PHE A 480 -21.93 9.07 2.73
C PHE A 480 -20.62 9.85 2.58
N VAL A 481 -20.71 11.16 2.30
CA VAL A 481 -19.54 12.04 2.20
C VAL A 481 -18.79 12.13 3.54
N GLN A 482 -19.54 12.34 4.63
CA GLN A 482 -18.95 12.46 5.96
C GLN A 482 -18.20 11.18 6.37
N TYR A 483 -18.73 10.00 6.06
CA TYR A 483 -18.05 8.73 6.33
C TYR A 483 -16.64 8.69 5.74
N TYR A 484 -16.48 9.03 4.45
CA TYR A 484 -15.16 9.02 3.82
C TYR A 484 -14.25 10.14 4.33
N ARG A 485 -14.78 11.34 4.59
CA ARG A 485 -14.01 12.44 5.18
C ARG A 485 -13.46 12.09 6.57
N ASP A 486 -14.25 11.41 7.39
CA ASP A 486 -13.83 10.97 8.73
C ASP A 486 -12.70 9.91 8.62
N LEU A 487 -12.84 8.96 7.69
CA LEU A 487 -11.79 7.97 7.41
C LEU A 487 -10.51 8.63 6.90
N ALA A 488 -10.63 9.56 5.96
CA ALA A 488 -9.50 10.30 5.40
C ALA A 488 -8.77 11.12 6.47
N SER A 489 -9.53 11.83 7.30
CA SER A 489 -8.98 12.67 8.38
C SER A 489 -8.18 11.83 9.38
N LYS A 490 -8.77 10.71 9.83
CA LYS A 490 -8.07 9.76 10.70
C LYS A 490 -6.79 9.23 10.05
N ARG A 491 -6.83 8.90 8.76
CA ARG A 491 -5.66 8.40 8.04
C ARG A 491 -4.55 9.45 7.96
N VAL A 492 -4.89 10.71 7.69
CA VAL A 492 -3.93 11.82 7.68
C VAL A 492 -3.26 11.98 9.04
N GLU A 493 -4.02 11.88 10.13
CA GLU A 493 -3.49 11.92 11.50
C GLU A 493 -2.51 10.76 11.77
N ASP A 494 -2.87 9.53 11.39
CA ASP A 494 -2.02 8.36 11.56
C ASP A 494 -0.69 8.51 10.81
N VAL A 495 -0.73 9.00 9.56
CA VAL A 495 0.46 9.24 8.74
C VAL A 495 1.33 10.34 9.34
N ARG A 496 0.73 11.46 9.77
CA ARG A 496 1.47 12.56 10.45
C ARG A 496 2.13 12.09 11.74
N ALA A 497 1.43 11.29 12.54
CA ALA A 497 1.98 10.72 13.77
C ALA A 497 3.13 9.75 13.51
N PHE A 498 3.08 9.00 12.40
CA PHE A 498 4.20 8.17 11.96
C PHE A 498 5.42 9.02 11.54
N ILE A 499 5.20 10.07 10.73
CA ILE A 499 6.26 11.00 10.29
C ILE A 499 6.92 11.65 11.49
N GLN A 500 6.12 12.22 12.42
CA GLN A 500 6.63 12.91 13.59
C GLN A 500 7.45 11.98 14.51
N ARG A 501 6.96 10.76 14.76
CA ARG A 501 7.71 9.78 15.58
C ARG A 501 9.03 9.40 14.93
N THR A 502 9.05 9.27 13.61
CA THR A 502 10.27 8.94 12.85
C THR A 502 11.24 10.11 12.89
N ALA A 503 10.78 11.34 12.63
CA ALA A 503 11.60 12.54 12.72
C ALA A 503 12.25 12.70 14.10
N MET A 504 11.47 12.51 15.17
CA MET A 504 12.00 12.53 16.54
C MET A 504 13.03 11.42 16.83
N ALA A 505 12.89 10.25 16.19
CA ALA A 505 13.85 9.17 16.36
C ALA A 505 15.19 9.52 15.70
N GLU A 506 15.15 10.01 14.46
CA GLU A 506 16.32 10.48 13.70
C GLU A 506 17.06 11.62 14.45
N ASP A 507 16.33 12.59 15.00
CA ASP A 507 16.92 13.73 15.71
C ASP A 507 17.46 13.37 17.11
N ARG A 508 16.96 12.30 17.74
CA ARG A 508 17.50 11.80 19.01
C ARG A 508 18.81 11.07 18.81
N THR A 509 18.94 10.34 17.70
CA THR A 509 20.19 9.64 17.37
C THR A 509 21.34 10.61 17.10
N SER A 510 21.10 11.82 16.59
CA SER A 510 22.16 12.85 16.47
C SER A 510 22.55 13.51 17.79
N ASN A 511 21.60 13.74 18.71
CA ASN A 511 21.88 14.39 19.98
C ASN A 511 22.51 13.45 21.04
N GLY A 512 22.36 12.13 20.89
CA GLY A 512 22.97 11.13 21.77
C GLY A 512 24.45 10.84 21.49
N GLY A 513 25.00 11.30 20.36
CA GLY A 513 26.40 11.09 19.96
C GLY A 513 27.39 12.18 20.38
N GLY A 514 26.92 13.17 21.14
CA GLY A 514 27.75 14.26 21.67
C GLY A 514 28.23 13.99 23.09
N LEU A 515 29.10 12.99 23.29
CA LEU A 515 29.98 12.85 24.45
C LEU A 515 31.33 12.27 24.03
#